data_AF-A0A4P2PWJ9-F1
#
_entry.id   AF-A0A4P2PWJ9-F1
#
_cell.length_a   1.000
_cell.length_b   1.000
_cell.length_c   1.000
_cell.angle_alpha   90.00
_cell.angle_beta   90.00
_cell.angle_gamma   90.00
#
_symmetry.space_group_name_H-M   'P 1'
#
loop_
_entity.id
_entity.type
_entity.pdbx_description
1 polymer ?
#
loop_
_entity_poly.entity_id
_entity_poly.type
_entity_poly.pdbx_seq_one_letter_code
_entity_poly.pdbx_strand_id
1 'polypeptide(L)'
;MSADGPATAEGDLERTPFAHLFVYAIDHRITGALVLLDPTGAEHTLRIVRGAPVKIRPSDGYARLGEILLEERVISADTLADALATRGLLGDVLLLSGCLDTATIDWLAQVQFVRRMMRLFALPPETRYRYFDGLDALADWGGDPAKVEPLGLLWAGLREHGERSTRLERTLERIGATPLRLHPAFEPGRFGLVEGERAVIDALQRSTPTLAALVRSGVAPEPLVRKLVYALAITRYLDFGRGWPVGVEPSSSVPPASAASLSLGRMQLRPTLHRVGAAAPDPAGDGERAPVVGRARRRDRWSSEPSPSSVVAGASPLIGGSLAAAVAAELAGATGTEDERATRGPPRADRDRDAWSPSPTAEGGAPGGSPASEDP
;
A
#
# COMPACT_ATOMS: atom_id res chain seq x y z
N MET A 1 12.21 -19.00 6.82
CA MET A 1 12.87 -19.32 5.53
C MET A 1 13.24 -18.01 4.85
N SER A 2 14.42 -17.92 4.24
CA SER A 2 14.87 -16.70 3.54
C SER A 2 14.23 -16.57 2.15
N ALA A 3 14.18 -15.35 1.62
CA ALA A 3 13.54 -15.01 0.35
C ALA A 3 14.42 -15.32 -0.88
N ASP A 4 14.92 -16.56 -0.95
CA ASP A 4 15.94 -17.01 -1.93
C ASP A 4 15.32 -17.65 -3.19
N GLY A 5 13.99 -17.66 -3.31
CA GLY A 5 13.27 -18.10 -4.51
C GLY A 5 13.08 -16.97 -5.53
N PRO A 6 12.63 -17.27 -6.76
CA PRO A 6 12.15 -16.25 -7.68
C PRO A 6 10.91 -15.57 -7.09
N ALA A 7 10.82 -14.24 -7.19
CA ALA A 7 9.64 -13.50 -6.79
C ALA A 7 8.45 -13.83 -7.70
N THR A 8 7.25 -13.93 -7.12
CA THR A 8 5.99 -14.10 -7.86
C THR A 8 5.61 -12.82 -8.60
N ALA A 9 5.92 -11.66 -8.01
CA ALA A 9 5.77 -10.34 -8.62
C ALA A 9 6.82 -9.38 -8.05
N GLU A 10 7.27 -8.41 -8.84
CA GLU A 10 8.24 -7.39 -8.43
C GLU A 10 8.02 -6.06 -9.16
N GLY A 11 8.54 -4.98 -8.59
CA GLY A 11 8.44 -3.63 -9.14
C GLY A 11 8.92 -2.55 -8.17
N ASP A 12 8.41 -1.34 -8.33
CA ASP A 12 8.75 -0.15 -7.53
C ASP A 12 7.50 0.59 -7.02
N LEU A 13 7.66 1.42 -5.99
CA LEU A 13 6.58 2.21 -5.39
C LEU A 13 6.22 3.47 -6.22
N GLU A 14 7.07 3.90 -7.15
CA GLU A 14 6.82 5.00 -8.06
C GLU A 14 5.65 4.66 -8.99
N ARG A 15 5.70 3.46 -9.60
CA ARG A 15 4.67 2.93 -10.49
C ARG A 15 3.47 2.42 -9.73
N THR A 16 3.68 1.74 -8.59
CA THR A 16 2.62 1.17 -7.75
C THR A 16 2.84 1.51 -6.28
N PRO A 17 2.36 2.68 -5.81
CA PRO A 17 2.49 3.10 -4.41
C PRO A 17 1.99 2.06 -3.42
N PHE A 18 2.56 2.03 -2.22
CA PHE A 18 2.26 1.02 -1.21
C PHE A 18 0.76 0.86 -0.92
N ALA A 19 0.00 1.97 -0.92
CA ALA A 19 -1.46 1.93 -0.78
C ALA A 19 -2.17 1.10 -1.88
N HIS A 20 -1.68 1.11 -3.13
CA HIS A 20 -2.22 0.29 -4.23
C HIS A 20 -1.83 -1.18 -4.09
N LEU A 21 -0.59 -1.47 -3.66
CA LEU A 21 -0.17 -2.85 -3.33
C LEU A 21 -1.02 -3.42 -2.18
N PHE A 22 -1.31 -2.61 -1.18
CA PHE A 22 -2.11 -3.04 -0.03
C PHE A 22 -3.59 -3.23 -0.39
N VAL A 23 -4.18 -2.32 -1.16
CA VAL A 23 -5.50 -2.51 -1.77
C VAL A 23 -5.56 -3.81 -2.57
N TYR A 24 -4.59 -4.06 -3.45
CA TYR A 24 -4.52 -5.28 -4.24
C TYR A 24 -4.46 -6.54 -3.36
N ALA A 25 -3.66 -6.51 -2.29
CA ALA A 25 -3.53 -7.60 -1.34
C ALA A 25 -4.84 -7.94 -0.64
N ILE A 26 -5.57 -6.93 -0.16
CA ILE A 26 -6.89 -7.10 0.50
C ILE A 26 -7.90 -7.68 -0.50
N ASP A 27 -7.96 -7.10 -1.70
CA ASP A 27 -8.94 -7.43 -2.75
C ASP A 27 -8.78 -8.87 -3.26
N HIS A 28 -7.54 -9.31 -3.52
CA HIS A 28 -7.23 -10.64 -4.02
C HIS A 28 -6.98 -11.67 -2.91
N ARG A 29 -7.10 -11.26 -1.63
CA ARG A 29 -6.84 -12.09 -0.44
C ARG A 29 -5.51 -12.85 -0.48
N ILE A 30 -4.47 -12.21 -0.97
CA ILE A 30 -3.17 -12.87 -1.18
C ILE A 30 -2.59 -13.36 0.15
N THR A 31 -1.84 -14.47 0.12
CA THR A 31 -1.21 -15.05 1.31
C THR A 31 0.25 -15.34 1.00
N GLY A 32 1.15 -14.50 1.48
CA GLY A 32 2.57 -14.59 1.17
C GLY A 32 3.40 -13.58 1.96
N ALA A 33 4.58 -13.27 1.46
CA ALA A 33 5.45 -12.23 2.02
C ALA A 33 5.73 -11.14 0.98
N LEU A 34 5.62 -9.89 1.40
CA LEU A 34 6.07 -8.72 0.65
C LEU A 34 7.38 -8.23 1.26
N VAL A 35 8.43 -8.16 0.45
CA VAL A 35 9.74 -7.62 0.81
C VAL A 35 9.89 -6.26 0.12
N LEU A 36 10.21 -5.23 0.90
CA LEU A 36 10.39 -3.85 0.45
C LEU A 36 11.83 -3.44 0.71
N LEU A 37 12.59 -3.16 -0.35
CA LEU A 37 13.99 -2.73 -0.29
C LEU A 37 14.05 -1.24 -0.64
N ASP A 38 14.35 -0.40 0.34
CA ASP A 38 14.47 1.04 0.14
C ASP A 38 15.80 1.45 -0.55
N PRO A 39 15.93 2.70 -1.02
CA PRO A 39 17.14 3.17 -1.69
C PRO A 39 18.40 3.22 -0.81
N THR A 40 18.25 3.15 0.52
CA THR A 40 19.38 3.08 1.47
C THR A 40 19.89 1.64 1.65
N GLY A 41 19.19 0.66 1.09
CA GLY A 41 19.46 -0.77 1.23
C GLY A 41 18.71 -1.41 2.39
N ALA A 42 17.77 -0.71 3.01
CA ALA A 42 17.03 -1.22 4.16
C ALA A 42 15.88 -2.15 3.71
N GLU A 43 15.91 -3.42 4.16
CA GLU A 43 14.89 -4.42 3.82
C GLU A 43 13.79 -4.54 4.89
N HIS A 44 12.57 -4.12 4.56
CA HIS A 44 11.38 -4.35 5.38
C HIS A 44 10.65 -5.61 4.90
N THR A 45 10.24 -6.46 5.83
CA THR A 45 9.48 -7.70 5.53
C THR A 45 8.06 -7.60 6.08
N LEU A 46 7.05 -7.82 5.25
CA LEU A 46 5.63 -7.83 5.61
C LEU A 46 5.01 -9.21 5.30
N ARG A 47 4.46 -9.87 6.31
CA ARG A 47 3.67 -11.11 6.16
C ARG A 47 2.20 -10.75 5.97
N ILE A 48 1.59 -11.29 4.92
CA ILE A 48 0.19 -11.10 4.56
C ILE A 48 -0.51 -12.45 4.56
N VAL A 49 -1.69 -12.54 5.18
CA VAL A 49 -2.53 -13.74 5.22
C VAL A 49 -3.97 -13.35 4.86
N ARG A 50 -4.51 -13.96 3.80
CA ARG A 50 -5.84 -13.68 3.24
C ARG A 50 -6.08 -12.18 3.00
N GLY A 51 -5.05 -11.46 2.57
CA GLY A 51 -5.06 -10.02 2.32
C GLY A 51 -4.90 -9.13 3.55
N ALA A 52 -4.96 -9.67 4.77
CA ALA A 52 -4.68 -8.93 5.99
C ALA A 52 -3.16 -8.95 6.29
N PRO A 53 -2.55 -7.82 6.70
CA PRO A 53 -1.17 -7.79 7.15
C PRO A 53 -1.12 -8.32 8.60
N VAL A 54 -0.23 -9.26 8.92
CA VAL A 54 -0.24 -9.97 10.21
C VAL A 54 1.07 -9.92 11.00
N LYS A 55 2.22 -9.77 10.32
CA LYS A 55 3.52 -9.52 10.95
C LYS A 55 4.33 -8.58 10.07
N ILE A 56 5.07 -7.64 10.68
CA ILE A 56 5.93 -6.69 9.98
C ILE A 56 7.25 -6.52 10.72
N ARG A 57 8.36 -6.81 10.04
CA ARG A 57 9.72 -6.58 10.53
C ARG A 57 10.33 -5.40 9.76
N PRO A 58 10.52 -4.23 10.40
CA PRO A 58 11.30 -3.16 9.81
C PRO A 58 12.80 -3.50 9.80
N SER A 59 13.54 -2.89 8.87
CA SER A 59 14.98 -3.06 8.67
C SER A 59 15.84 -2.51 9.82
N ASP A 60 15.39 -1.43 10.44
CA ASP A 60 16.12 -0.61 11.41
C ASP A 60 15.60 -0.76 12.85
N GLY A 61 14.75 -1.75 13.10
CA GLY A 61 14.12 -1.99 14.40
C GLY A 61 13.00 -1.02 14.78
N TYR A 62 12.66 -0.04 13.94
CA TYR A 62 11.71 1.05 14.20
C TYR A 62 10.50 0.69 15.05
N ALA A 63 10.17 1.57 16.01
CA ALA A 63 9.12 1.38 17.00
C ALA A 63 9.34 0.07 17.79
N ARG A 64 10.45 -0.02 18.53
CA ARG A 64 10.72 -1.18 19.41
C ARG A 64 9.71 -1.19 20.54
N LEU A 65 9.31 -2.38 20.98
CA LEU A 65 8.27 -2.51 22.03
C LEU A 65 8.72 -1.81 23.33
N GLY A 66 10.01 -1.90 23.67
CA GLY A 66 10.60 -1.21 24.81
C GLY A 66 10.55 0.32 24.74
N GLU A 67 10.68 0.90 23.54
CA GLU A 67 10.58 2.36 23.35
C GLU A 67 9.13 2.81 23.60
N ILE A 68 8.16 2.13 22.97
CA ILE A 68 6.72 2.40 23.14
C ILE A 68 6.30 2.25 24.60
N LEU A 69 6.80 1.21 25.28
CA LEU A 69 6.55 0.95 26.70
C LEU A 69 6.94 2.13 27.62
N LEU A 70 8.01 2.85 27.29
CA LEU A 70 8.45 4.05 28.00
C LEU A 70 7.68 5.31 27.58
N GLU A 71 7.40 5.46 26.28
CA GLU A 71 6.62 6.59 25.75
C GLU A 71 5.20 6.63 26.33
N GLU A 72 4.52 5.49 26.34
CA GLU A 72 3.18 5.30 26.93
C GLU A 72 3.22 5.23 28.47
N ARG A 73 4.42 5.34 29.07
CA ARG A 73 4.70 5.37 30.53
C ARG A 73 4.17 4.19 31.32
N VAL A 74 4.13 3.01 30.69
CA VAL A 74 3.60 1.78 31.31
C VAL A 74 4.64 1.14 32.24
N ILE A 75 5.93 1.32 31.95
CA ILE A 75 7.06 0.88 32.79
C ILE A 75 8.12 1.99 32.95
N SER A 76 9.05 1.81 33.89
CA SER A 76 10.24 2.65 34.01
C SER A 76 11.39 2.16 33.12
N ALA A 77 12.40 3.02 32.93
CA ALA A 77 13.64 2.64 32.25
C ALA A 77 14.39 1.49 32.95
N ASP A 78 14.35 1.45 34.28
CA ASP A 78 14.98 0.39 35.08
C ASP A 78 14.26 -0.95 34.86
N THR A 79 12.92 -0.97 34.90
CA THR A 79 12.13 -2.17 34.60
C THR A 79 12.36 -2.67 33.16
N LEU A 80 12.55 -1.76 32.20
CA LEU A 80 12.91 -2.15 30.83
C LEU A 80 14.31 -2.78 30.78
N ALA A 81 15.30 -2.20 31.48
CA ALA A 81 16.67 -2.72 31.51
C ALA A 81 16.73 -4.12 32.13
N ASP A 82 16.05 -4.34 33.26
CA ASP A 82 15.95 -5.64 33.93
C ASP A 82 15.27 -6.69 33.04
N ALA A 83 14.20 -6.30 32.33
CA ALA A 83 13.50 -7.19 31.41
C ALA A 83 14.35 -7.55 30.18
N LEU A 84 15.10 -6.59 29.61
CA LEU A 84 16.01 -6.84 28.48
C LEU A 84 17.25 -7.67 28.87
N ALA A 85 17.68 -7.64 30.13
CA ALA A 85 18.72 -8.52 30.64
C ALA A 85 18.25 -10.00 30.70
N THR A 86 16.94 -10.24 30.68
CA THR A 86 16.34 -11.58 30.68
C THR A 86 16.15 -12.11 29.26
N ARG A 87 16.52 -13.38 29.01
CA ARG A 87 16.31 -14.01 27.70
C ARG A 87 14.84 -14.36 27.48
N GLY A 88 14.20 -13.71 26.50
CA GLY A 88 12.83 -14.01 26.09
C GLY A 88 12.35 -13.08 24.97
N LEU A 89 11.06 -13.12 24.67
CA LEU A 89 10.39 -11.95 24.07
C LEU A 89 10.13 -10.96 25.21
N LEU A 90 10.31 -9.65 24.98
CA LEU A 90 10.14 -8.64 26.02
C LEU A 90 8.74 -8.68 26.68
N GLY A 91 7.69 -8.91 25.88
CA GLY A 91 6.32 -9.08 26.39
C GLY A 91 6.18 -10.28 27.35
N ASP A 92 6.68 -11.46 26.96
CA ASP A 92 6.65 -12.66 27.81
C ASP A 92 7.35 -12.41 29.15
N VAL A 93 8.51 -11.74 29.13
CA VAL A 93 9.28 -11.44 30.34
C VAL A 93 8.49 -10.52 31.27
N LEU A 94 7.94 -9.43 30.74
CA LEU A 94 7.16 -8.44 31.52
C LEU A 94 5.83 -9.00 32.06
N LEU A 95 5.23 -9.97 31.36
CA LEU A 95 4.07 -10.72 31.83
C LEU A 95 4.45 -11.66 32.99
N LEU A 96 5.53 -12.44 32.82
CA LEU A 96 5.97 -13.42 33.80
C LEU A 96 6.56 -12.78 35.06
N SER A 97 7.13 -11.58 34.97
CA SER A 97 7.56 -10.78 36.13
C SER A 97 6.41 -10.05 36.84
N GLY A 98 5.19 -10.11 36.29
CA GLY A 98 4.02 -9.40 36.83
C GLY A 98 4.08 -7.88 36.66
N CYS A 99 4.94 -7.38 35.77
CA CYS A 99 5.05 -5.94 35.48
C CYS A 99 3.91 -5.45 34.59
N LEU A 100 3.38 -6.31 33.72
CA LEU A 100 2.27 -6.04 32.80
C LEU A 100 1.26 -7.19 32.79
N ASP A 101 0.02 -6.90 32.41
CA ASP A 101 -0.97 -7.92 32.08
C ASP A 101 -1.04 -8.19 30.56
N THR A 102 -1.74 -9.27 30.19
CA THR A 102 -1.88 -9.68 28.79
C THR A 102 -2.61 -8.62 27.95
N ALA A 103 -3.63 -7.95 28.50
CA ALA A 103 -4.41 -6.96 27.77
C ALA A 103 -3.56 -5.74 27.38
N THR A 104 -2.67 -5.32 28.28
CA THR A 104 -1.73 -4.22 28.06
C THR A 104 -0.67 -4.59 27.02
N ILE A 105 -0.15 -5.82 27.06
CA ILE A 105 0.80 -6.33 26.06
C ILE A 105 0.16 -6.44 24.68
N ASP A 106 -1.05 -6.99 24.58
CA ASP A 106 -1.80 -7.11 23.32
C ASP A 106 -2.07 -5.73 22.70
N TRP A 107 -2.49 -4.76 23.52
CA TRP A 107 -2.69 -3.37 23.08
C TRP A 107 -1.39 -2.74 22.58
N LEU A 108 -0.28 -2.85 23.33
CA LEU A 108 1.02 -2.30 22.93
C LEU A 108 1.59 -2.97 21.68
N ALA A 109 1.40 -4.29 21.52
CA ALA A 109 1.77 -5.02 20.31
C ALA A 109 0.96 -4.52 19.10
N GLN A 110 -0.33 -4.21 19.28
CA GLN A 110 -1.16 -3.59 18.24
C GLN A 110 -0.69 -2.15 17.92
N VAL A 111 -0.35 -1.33 18.92
CA VAL A 111 0.24 0.01 18.72
C VAL A 111 1.55 -0.08 17.93
N GLN A 112 2.45 -0.99 18.32
CA GLN A 112 3.69 -1.28 17.59
C GLN A 112 3.41 -1.65 16.13
N PHE A 113 2.48 -2.59 15.90
CA PHE A 113 2.14 -3.06 14.57
C PHE A 113 1.60 -1.93 13.69
N VAL A 114 0.67 -1.11 14.20
CA VAL A 114 0.11 0.04 13.49
C VAL A 114 1.20 1.07 13.13
N ARG A 115 2.06 1.44 14.09
CA ARG A 115 3.18 2.37 13.85
C ARG A 115 4.12 1.84 12.76
N ARG A 116 4.52 0.56 12.84
CA ARG A 116 5.38 -0.10 11.84
C ARG A 116 4.71 -0.16 10.46
N MET A 117 3.41 -0.46 10.38
CA MET A 117 2.64 -0.48 9.13
C MET A 117 2.51 0.89 8.47
N MET A 118 2.20 1.94 9.26
CA MET A 118 2.09 3.32 8.75
C MET A 118 3.37 3.78 8.06
N ARG A 119 4.55 3.45 8.62
CA ARG A 119 5.85 3.79 8.00
C ARG A 119 6.00 3.27 6.56
N LEU A 120 5.37 2.15 6.19
CA LEU A 120 5.46 1.63 4.82
C LEU A 120 4.82 2.56 3.77
N PHE A 121 3.89 3.44 4.18
CA PHE A 121 3.30 4.47 3.31
C PHE A 121 4.24 5.68 3.08
N ALA A 122 5.24 5.86 3.95
CA ALA A 122 6.22 6.95 3.86
C ALA A 122 7.50 6.55 3.10
N LEU A 123 7.60 5.30 2.63
CA LEU A 123 8.78 4.83 1.90
C LEU A 123 8.98 5.60 0.58
N PRO A 124 10.24 5.85 0.15
CA PRO A 124 10.53 6.53 -1.11
C PRO A 124 9.90 5.81 -2.33
N PRO A 125 9.51 6.53 -3.40
CA PRO A 125 8.96 5.91 -4.60
C PRO A 125 9.94 4.95 -5.28
N GLU A 126 11.25 5.18 -5.15
CA GLU A 126 12.30 4.32 -5.70
C GLU A 126 12.48 2.99 -4.93
N THR A 127 11.78 2.81 -3.80
CA THR A 127 11.72 1.54 -3.06
C THR A 127 11.21 0.42 -3.96
N ARG A 128 11.99 -0.66 -4.03
CA ARG A 128 11.62 -1.86 -4.80
C ARG A 128 10.81 -2.81 -3.94
N TYR A 129 9.82 -3.46 -4.52
CA TYR A 129 9.09 -4.54 -3.87
C TYR A 129 9.30 -5.88 -4.58
N ARG A 130 9.31 -6.96 -3.80
CA ARG A 130 9.24 -8.36 -4.26
C ARG A 130 8.19 -9.10 -3.44
N TYR A 131 7.22 -9.70 -4.09
CA TYR A 131 6.20 -10.54 -3.47
C TYR A 131 6.48 -12.02 -3.71
N PHE A 132 6.29 -12.83 -2.66
CA PHE A 132 6.47 -14.27 -2.67
C PHE A 132 5.18 -14.94 -2.20
N ASP A 133 4.46 -15.57 -3.13
CA ASP A 133 3.24 -16.32 -2.82
C ASP A 133 3.52 -17.51 -1.92
N GLY A 134 2.59 -17.80 -1.01
CA GLY A 134 2.69 -18.85 0.01
C GLY A 134 3.77 -18.67 1.09
N LEU A 135 4.77 -17.80 0.89
CA LEU A 135 5.94 -17.71 1.77
C LEU A 135 5.58 -17.29 3.20
N ASP A 136 5.81 -18.19 4.15
CA ASP A 136 5.61 -17.95 5.59
C ASP A 136 6.81 -17.25 6.23
N ALA A 137 7.09 -16.03 5.75
CA ALA A 137 8.07 -15.15 6.36
C ALA A 137 7.61 -14.72 7.76
N LEU A 138 8.58 -14.51 8.66
CA LEU A 138 8.37 -14.05 10.04
C LEU A 138 7.58 -15.01 10.97
N ALA A 139 7.39 -16.28 10.59
CA ALA A 139 6.73 -17.28 11.45
C ALA A 139 7.28 -17.28 12.89
N ASP A 140 8.59 -17.48 13.03
CA ASP A 140 9.33 -17.53 14.31
C ASP A 140 9.76 -16.16 14.88
N TRP A 141 9.42 -15.04 14.21
CA TRP A 141 9.85 -13.69 14.60
C TRP A 141 8.70 -12.91 15.26
N GLY A 142 9.01 -12.16 16.31
CA GLY A 142 8.04 -11.40 17.09
C GLY A 142 7.04 -12.29 17.85
N GLY A 143 5.97 -11.67 18.36
CA GLY A 143 4.87 -12.34 19.04
C GLY A 143 3.82 -12.93 18.08
N ASP A 144 2.58 -13.00 18.55
CA ASP A 144 1.44 -13.52 17.80
C ASP A 144 1.06 -12.63 16.59
N PRO A 145 0.38 -13.20 15.57
CA PRO A 145 -0.20 -12.46 14.45
C PRO A 145 -1.13 -11.32 14.90
N ALA A 146 -0.88 -10.10 14.38
CA ALA A 146 -1.72 -8.94 14.66
C ALA A 146 -3.15 -9.11 14.11
N LYS A 147 -4.14 -8.64 14.88
CA LYS A 147 -5.58 -8.72 14.55
C LYS A 147 -6.12 -7.29 14.35
N VAL A 148 -6.05 -6.81 13.11
CA VAL A 148 -6.29 -5.41 12.75
C VAL A 148 -7.08 -5.32 11.46
N GLU A 149 -8.05 -4.39 11.40
CA GLU A 149 -8.88 -4.19 10.21
C GLU A 149 -8.03 -3.58 9.07
N PRO A 150 -7.91 -4.24 7.90
CA PRO A 150 -7.02 -3.75 6.84
C PRO A 150 -7.44 -2.40 6.25
N LEU A 151 -8.74 -2.10 6.17
CA LEU A 151 -9.22 -0.80 5.70
C LEU A 151 -8.90 0.35 6.67
N GLY A 152 -8.92 0.07 7.98
CA GLY A 152 -8.50 1.02 9.01
C GLY A 152 -7.01 1.33 8.96
N LEU A 153 -6.17 0.31 8.71
CA LEU A 153 -4.73 0.51 8.46
C LEU A 153 -4.47 1.30 7.16
N LEU A 154 -5.22 1.00 6.10
CA LEU A 154 -5.11 1.70 4.82
C LEU A 154 -5.45 3.18 5.00
N TRP A 155 -6.51 3.49 5.75
CA TRP A 155 -6.86 4.86 6.07
C TRP A 155 -5.81 5.53 6.97
N ALA A 156 -5.36 4.88 8.04
CA ALA A 156 -4.34 5.44 8.93
C ALA A 156 -3.07 5.85 8.17
N GLY A 157 -2.58 4.99 7.27
CA GLY A 157 -1.42 5.26 6.42
C GLY A 157 -1.66 6.36 5.38
N LEU A 158 -2.83 6.39 4.72
CA LEU A 158 -3.17 7.45 3.74
C LEU A 158 -3.48 8.80 4.39
N ARG A 159 -4.05 8.82 5.59
CA ARG A 159 -4.32 10.03 6.36
C ARG A 159 -3.02 10.73 6.72
N GLU A 160 -2.03 9.97 7.21
CA GLU A 160 -0.72 10.50 7.56
C GLU A 160 0.11 10.84 6.31
N HIS A 161 0.33 9.86 5.42
CA HIS A 161 1.34 9.91 4.35
C HIS A 161 0.78 9.91 2.92
N GLY A 162 -0.53 10.12 2.73
CA GLY A 162 -1.18 10.02 1.42
C GLY A 162 -0.58 10.92 0.33
N GLU A 163 0.01 12.05 0.69
CA GLU A 163 0.72 12.96 -0.22
C GLU A 163 1.99 12.34 -0.84
N ARG A 164 2.56 11.28 -0.24
CA ARG A 164 3.67 10.51 -0.82
C ARG A 164 3.25 9.62 -1.99
N SER A 165 1.96 9.34 -2.14
CA SER A 165 1.46 8.45 -3.18
C SER A 165 1.45 9.14 -4.56
N THR A 166 2.36 8.74 -5.45
CA THR A 166 2.49 9.23 -6.85
C THR A 166 1.20 9.17 -7.68
N ARG A 167 0.20 8.38 -7.26
CA ARG A 167 -1.11 8.24 -7.90
C ARG A 167 -2.21 9.15 -7.34
N LEU A 168 -2.00 9.88 -6.24
CA LEU A 168 -3.07 10.64 -5.57
C LEU A 168 -3.65 11.72 -6.49
N GLU A 169 -2.83 12.66 -6.94
CA GLU A 169 -3.25 13.79 -7.80
C GLU A 169 -3.97 13.31 -9.06
N ARG A 170 -3.30 12.45 -9.86
CA ARG A 170 -3.87 11.85 -11.08
C ARG A 170 -5.20 11.12 -10.86
N THR A 171 -5.41 10.52 -9.68
CA THR A 171 -6.69 9.86 -9.35
C THR A 171 -7.77 10.89 -9.05
N LEU A 172 -7.45 11.94 -8.29
CA LEU A 172 -8.39 13.00 -7.93
C LEU A 172 -8.76 13.87 -9.15
N GLU A 173 -7.82 14.18 -10.04
CA GLU A 173 -8.07 14.87 -11.31
C GLU A 173 -9.11 14.11 -12.16
N ARG A 174 -8.93 12.79 -12.31
CA ARG A 174 -9.82 11.92 -13.10
C ARG A 174 -11.26 11.85 -12.59
N ILE A 175 -11.50 12.09 -11.30
CA ILE A 175 -12.84 12.05 -10.68
C ILE A 175 -13.35 13.43 -10.26
N GLY A 176 -12.56 14.50 -10.45
CA GLY A 176 -12.80 15.80 -9.83
C GLY A 176 -14.10 16.48 -10.27
N ALA A 177 -14.53 16.22 -11.51
CA ALA A 177 -15.80 16.69 -12.08
C ALA A 177 -16.98 15.72 -11.88
N THR A 178 -16.72 14.48 -11.42
CA THR A 178 -17.74 13.46 -11.23
C THR A 178 -18.49 13.67 -9.91
N PRO A 179 -19.84 13.57 -9.88
CA PRO A 179 -20.59 13.53 -8.63
C PRO A 179 -20.14 12.34 -7.76
N LEU A 180 -19.68 12.63 -6.56
CA LEU A 180 -19.23 11.61 -5.61
C LEU A 180 -20.44 11.01 -4.91
N ARG A 181 -20.60 9.69 -5.00
CA ARG A 181 -21.64 8.91 -4.29
C ARG A 181 -20.97 7.79 -3.54
N LEU A 182 -21.38 7.51 -2.30
CA LEU A 182 -20.89 6.35 -1.56
C LEU A 182 -21.59 5.07 -2.04
N HIS A 183 -20.83 3.99 -2.16
CA HIS A 183 -21.37 2.67 -2.47
C HIS A 183 -22.27 2.16 -1.32
N PRO A 184 -23.42 1.51 -1.58
CA PRO A 184 -24.35 1.06 -0.53
C PRO A 184 -23.75 0.15 0.55
N ALA A 185 -22.70 -0.60 0.21
CA ALA A 185 -21.97 -1.47 1.15
C ALA A 185 -20.88 -0.73 1.97
N PHE A 186 -20.87 0.61 2.01
CA PHE A 186 -19.91 1.39 2.78
C PHE A 186 -20.20 1.33 4.29
N GLU A 187 -19.24 0.84 5.06
CA GLU A 187 -19.31 0.73 6.52
C GLU A 187 -18.26 1.65 7.17
N PRO A 188 -18.65 2.81 7.75
CA PRO A 188 -17.71 3.78 8.32
C PRO A 188 -16.79 3.19 9.40
N GLY A 189 -17.29 2.21 10.16
CA GLY A 189 -16.55 1.56 11.25
C GLY A 189 -15.28 0.85 10.78
N ARG A 190 -15.26 0.31 9.56
CA ARG A 190 -14.11 -0.43 9.02
C ARG A 190 -12.89 0.46 8.71
N PHE A 191 -13.12 1.74 8.47
CA PHE A 191 -12.06 2.71 8.20
C PHE A 191 -11.55 3.41 9.47
N GLY A 192 -12.19 3.19 10.63
CA GLY A 192 -11.80 3.85 11.89
C GLY A 192 -11.96 5.38 11.88
N LEU A 193 -12.93 5.90 11.12
CA LEU A 193 -13.09 7.33 10.88
C LEU A 193 -13.38 8.11 12.18
N VAL A 194 -12.67 9.24 12.38
CA VAL A 194 -12.91 10.19 13.47
C VAL A 194 -13.77 11.36 12.97
N GLU A 195 -13.96 12.40 13.79
CA GLU A 195 -14.97 13.44 13.59
C GLU A 195 -14.86 14.18 12.25
N GLY A 196 -13.65 14.58 11.85
CA GLY A 196 -13.42 15.30 10.59
C GLY A 196 -13.77 14.47 9.35
N GLU A 197 -13.37 13.19 9.32
CA GLU A 197 -13.73 12.28 8.23
C GLU A 197 -15.22 11.96 8.21
N ARG A 198 -15.85 11.79 9.38
CA ARG A 198 -17.31 11.57 9.48
C ARG A 198 -18.09 12.73 8.89
N ALA A 199 -17.69 13.98 9.16
CA ALA A 199 -18.33 15.15 8.57
C ALA A 199 -18.30 15.12 7.02
N VAL A 200 -17.18 14.66 6.42
CA VAL A 200 -17.05 14.47 4.97
C VAL A 200 -17.97 13.34 4.47
N ILE A 201 -18.02 12.20 5.16
CA ILE A 201 -18.94 11.10 4.84
C ILE A 201 -20.39 11.57 4.89
N ASP A 202 -20.79 12.29 5.94
CA ASP A 202 -22.16 12.79 6.09
C ASP A 202 -22.53 13.76 4.95
N ALA A 203 -21.58 14.57 4.47
CA ALA A 203 -21.80 15.44 3.31
C ALA A 203 -22.01 14.63 2.01
N LEU A 204 -21.28 13.53 1.83
CA LEU A 204 -21.43 12.56 0.73
C LEU A 204 -22.69 11.67 0.83
N GLN A 205 -23.30 11.57 2.02
CA GLN A 205 -24.58 10.89 2.21
C GLN A 205 -25.76 11.83 2.00
N ARG A 206 -25.67 13.07 2.50
CA ARG A 206 -26.72 14.10 2.33
C ARG A 206 -26.84 14.63 0.90
N SER A 207 -25.76 14.56 0.12
CA SER A 207 -25.69 15.14 -1.22
C SER A 207 -24.68 14.38 -2.08
N THR A 208 -24.67 14.62 -3.39
CA THR A 208 -23.70 14.00 -4.33
C THR A 208 -22.74 15.06 -4.89
N PRO A 209 -21.89 15.71 -4.06
CA PRO A 209 -21.06 16.82 -4.48
C PRO A 209 -19.92 16.33 -5.39
N THR A 210 -19.37 17.23 -6.21
CA THR A 210 -18.05 17.01 -6.80
C THR A 210 -16.95 17.27 -5.77
N LEU A 211 -15.72 16.78 -6.00
CA LEU A 211 -14.59 17.03 -5.10
C LEU A 211 -14.39 18.54 -4.83
N ALA A 212 -14.47 19.36 -5.88
CA ALA A 212 -14.31 20.81 -5.76
C ALA A 212 -15.46 21.48 -4.96
N ALA A 213 -16.69 20.95 -5.03
CA ALA A 213 -17.79 21.43 -4.19
C ALA A 213 -17.63 21.01 -2.72
N LEU A 214 -17.14 19.79 -2.48
CA LEU A 214 -16.87 19.26 -1.15
C LEU A 214 -15.75 20.02 -0.44
N VAL A 215 -14.66 20.36 -1.16
CA VAL A 215 -13.59 21.25 -0.64
C VAL A 215 -14.13 22.66 -0.36
N ARG A 216 -14.87 23.27 -1.28
CA ARG A 216 -15.46 24.62 -1.08
C ARG A 216 -16.47 24.69 0.07
N SER A 217 -17.09 23.57 0.47
CA SER A 217 -18.03 23.55 1.59
C SER A 217 -17.36 23.74 2.95
N GLY A 218 -16.03 23.60 3.05
CA GLY A 218 -15.28 23.78 4.29
C GLY A 218 -15.57 22.72 5.37
N VAL A 219 -16.23 21.60 5.01
CA VAL A 219 -16.63 20.54 5.95
C VAL A 219 -15.46 19.89 6.71
N ALA A 220 -14.27 19.90 6.10
CA ALA A 220 -13.01 19.50 6.71
C ALA A 220 -11.84 20.15 5.94
N PRO A 221 -10.61 20.16 6.49
CA PRO A 221 -9.43 20.67 5.79
C PRO A 221 -9.21 19.99 4.44
N GLU A 222 -8.87 20.77 3.39
CA GLU A 222 -8.71 20.25 2.03
C GLU A 222 -7.81 19.00 1.92
N PRO A 223 -6.62 18.93 2.56
CA PRO A 223 -5.78 17.73 2.49
C PRO A 223 -6.47 16.47 3.01
N LEU A 224 -7.31 16.58 4.05
CA LEU A 224 -8.07 15.46 4.61
C LEU A 224 -9.19 15.02 3.66
N VAL A 225 -9.95 15.97 3.10
CA VAL A 225 -10.98 15.70 2.09
C VAL A 225 -10.37 14.96 0.89
N ARG A 226 -9.25 15.47 0.36
CA ARG A 226 -8.54 14.88 -0.78
C ARG A 226 -8.03 13.47 -0.48
N LYS A 227 -7.34 13.27 0.64
CA LYS A 227 -6.86 11.95 1.09
C LYS A 227 -8.01 10.95 1.28
N LEU A 228 -9.13 11.37 1.86
CA LEU A 228 -10.28 10.50 2.10
C LEU A 228 -11.01 10.12 0.80
N VAL A 229 -11.27 11.09 -0.09
CA VAL A 229 -11.86 10.81 -1.41
C VAL A 229 -10.94 9.91 -2.23
N TYR A 230 -9.62 10.10 -2.16
CA TYR A 230 -8.64 9.21 -2.78
C TYR A 230 -8.71 7.78 -2.21
N ALA A 231 -8.75 7.62 -0.88
CA ALA A 231 -8.88 6.32 -0.22
C ALA A 231 -10.16 5.58 -0.65
N LEU A 232 -11.31 6.28 -0.67
CA LEU A 232 -12.59 5.72 -1.11
C LEU A 232 -12.60 5.37 -2.61
N ALA A 233 -11.89 6.14 -3.44
CA ALA A 233 -11.75 5.88 -4.87
C ALA A 233 -10.97 4.57 -5.13
N ILE A 234 -9.77 4.43 -4.55
CA ILE A 234 -8.92 3.25 -4.79
C ILE A 234 -9.50 1.97 -4.18
N THR A 235 -10.31 2.09 -3.13
CA THR A 235 -11.04 0.97 -2.52
C THR A 235 -12.40 0.68 -3.15
N ARG A 236 -12.80 1.44 -4.19
CA ARG A 236 -14.08 1.32 -4.90
C ARG A 236 -15.32 1.50 -3.99
N TYR A 237 -15.19 2.26 -2.91
CA TYR A 237 -16.32 2.70 -2.08
C TYR A 237 -16.99 3.99 -2.59
N LEU A 238 -16.45 4.61 -3.64
CA LEU A 238 -17.19 5.55 -4.48
C LEU A 238 -17.92 4.79 -5.59
N ASP A 239 -19.22 4.98 -5.69
CA ASP A 239 -20.05 4.33 -6.70
C ASP A 239 -19.93 5.02 -8.07
N PHE A 240 -19.06 4.46 -8.90
CA PHE A 240 -18.94 4.76 -10.33
C PHE A 240 -19.58 3.66 -11.21
N GLY A 241 -20.49 2.86 -10.66
CA GLY A 241 -21.22 1.80 -11.38
C GLY A 241 -20.38 0.60 -11.79
N ARG A 242 -19.26 0.31 -11.11
CA ARG A 242 -18.33 -0.79 -11.47
C ARG A 242 -17.72 -1.51 -10.25
N GLY A 243 -17.91 -2.83 -10.22
CA GLY A 243 -17.24 -3.73 -9.28
C GLY A 243 -17.81 -3.67 -7.85
N TRP A 244 -17.30 -4.54 -6.99
CA TRP A 244 -17.60 -4.52 -5.55
C TRP A 244 -16.51 -3.78 -4.79
N PRO A 245 -16.81 -3.08 -3.68
CA PRO A 245 -15.78 -2.44 -2.86
C PRO A 245 -14.81 -3.46 -2.25
N VAL A 246 -13.58 -3.01 -2.03
CA VAL A 246 -12.49 -3.85 -1.50
C VAL A 246 -12.86 -4.38 -0.12
N GLY A 247 -12.85 -5.71 0.03
CA GLY A 247 -13.20 -6.37 1.28
C GLY A 247 -14.69 -6.56 1.54
N VAL A 248 -15.57 -6.33 0.55
CA VAL A 248 -16.98 -6.73 0.57
C VAL A 248 -17.17 -7.98 -0.28
N GLU A 249 -17.72 -9.05 0.30
CA GLU A 249 -18.14 -10.22 -0.49
C GLU A 249 -19.39 -9.90 -1.30
N PRO A 250 -19.48 -10.28 -2.58
CA PRO A 250 -20.77 -10.40 -3.25
C PRO A 250 -21.59 -11.51 -2.57
N SER A 251 -22.67 -11.15 -1.90
CA SER A 251 -23.61 -12.11 -1.31
C SER A 251 -24.40 -12.87 -2.38
N SER A 252 -23.76 -13.85 -3.02
CA SER A 252 -24.44 -14.89 -3.80
C SER A 252 -23.75 -16.24 -3.65
N SER A 253 -24.38 -17.12 -2.87
CA SER A 253 -24.01 -18.54 -2.72
C SER A 253 -24.41 -19.39 -3.93
N VAL A 254 -24.08 -18.92 -5.14
CA VAL A 254 -24.20 -19.65 -6.40
C VAL A 254 -22.97 -19.34 -7.26
N PRO A 255 -22.11 -20.33 -7.57
CA PRO A 255 -21.03 -20.10 -8.52
C PRO A 255 -21.64 -19.87 -9.92
N PRO A 256 -21.28 -18.81 -10.65
CA PRO A 256 -21.74 -18.64 -12.03
C PRO A 256 -21.16 -19.77 -12.88
N ALA A 257 -22.04 -20.62 -13.42
CA ALA A 257 -21.70 -21.75 -14.28
C ALA A 257 -21.30 -21.28 -15.69
N SER A 258 -20.25 -20.48 -15.79
CA SER A 258 -19.51 -20.11 -17.01
C SER A 258 -18.15 -19.48 -16.66
N ALA A 259 -17.34 -20.22 -15.88
CA ALA A 259 -15.95 -19.88 -15.55
C ALA A 259 -14.96 -20.94 -16.05
N ALA A 260 -15.20 -21.45 -17.26
CA ALA A 260 -14.24 -22.17 -18.10
C ALA A 260 -14.62 -21.85 -19.56
N SER A 261 -13.78 -21.27 -20.41
CA SER A 261 -12.33 -21.48 -20.50
C SER A 261 -11.58 -20.25 -21.05
N LEU A 262 -10.47 -19.88 -20.42
CA LEU A 262 -9.27 -19.51 -21.16
C LEU A 262 -8.21 -20.57 -20.85
N SER A 263 -7.96 -21.42 -21.83
CA SER A 263 -7.04 -22.55 -21.73
C SER A 263 -5.59 -22.07 -21.72
N LEU A 264 -5.01 -21.87 -20.54
CA LEU A 264 -3.56 -21.83 -20.38
C LEU A 264 -3.03 -23.28 -20.43
N GLY A 265 -2.38 -23.62 -21.55
CA GLY A 265 -1.88 -24.95 -21.80
C GLY A 265 -0.80 -25.40 -20.82
N ARG A 266 -0.94 -26.62 -20.30
CA ARG A 266 0.03 -27.47 -19.58
C ARG A 266 1.41 -26.83 -19.32
N MET A 267 1.63 -26.32 -18.11
CA MET A 267 2.95 -26.01 -17.59
C MET A 267 3.50 -27.25 -16.85
N GLN A 268 4.53 -27.91 -17.40
CA GLN A 268 5.20 -29.03 -16.69
C GLN A 268 6.19 -28.50 -15.66
N LEU A 269 5.99 -28.92 -14.40
CA LEU A 269 6.93 -28.67 -13.31
C LEU A 269 8.21 -29.50 -13.53
N ARG A 270 9.38 -28.84 -13.48
CA ARG A 270 10.68 -29.53 -13.33
C ARG A 270 11.23 -29.29 -11.93
N PRO A 271 11.39 -30.35 -11.11
CA PRO A 271 12.06 -30.24 -9.82
C PRO A 271 13.57 -30.42 -9.97
N THR A 272 14.36 -29.49 -9.44
CA THR A 272 15.79 -29.70 -9.18
C THR A 272 16.12 -29.23 -7.78
N LEU A 273 16.40 -30.18 -6.89
CA LEU A 273 16.90 -29.97 -5.53
C LEU A 273 18.41 -29.73 -5.55
N HIS A 274 18.93 -28.91 -4.64
CA HIS A 274 20.23 -28.99 -3.92
C HIS A 274 20.52 -27.63 -3.23
N ARG A 275 21.51 -27.45 -2.33
CA ARG A 275 21.81 -28.13 -1.05
C ARG A 275 22.87 -27.30 -0.28
N VAL A 276 22.46 -26.64 0.80
CA VAL A 276 23.19 -26.32 2.07
C VAL A 276 24.70 -25.98 2.06
N GLY A 277 25.04 -24.81 2.66
CA GLY A 277 26.32 -24.48 3.32
C GLY A 277 26.53 -22.96 3.40
N ALA A 278 27.04 -22.33 4.46
CA ALA A 278 27.50 -22.77 5.79
C ALA A 278 27.31 -21.63 6.82
N ALA A 279 27.60 -21.83 8.11
CA ALA A 279 27.29 -20.90 9.21
C ALA A 279 28.52 -20.31 9.94
N ALA A 280 28.32 -19.15 10.57
CA ALA A 280 29.19 -18.52 11.58
C ALA A 280 28.30 -17.93 12.72
N PRO A 281 28.83 -17.60 13.92
CA PRO A 281 28.03 -17.36 15.12
C PRO A 281 27.74 -15.88 15.45
N ASP A 282 26.61 -15.60 16.10
CA ASP A 282 26.13 -14.26 16.49
C ASP A 282 26.11 -13.99 18.02
N PRO A 283 26.16 -12.70 18.47
CA PRO A 283 26.19 -12.28 19.87
C PRO A 283 24.81 -11.99 20.50
N ALA A 284 24.78 -11.24 21.62
CA ALA A 284 23.60 -11.03 22.49
C ALA A 284 22.44 -10.27 21.83
N GLY A 285 21.20 -10.64 22.20
CA GLY A 285 19.97 -10.23 21.51
C GLY A 285 19.29 -8.96 22.04
N ASP A 286 18.37 -8.43 21.23
CA ASP A 286 17.79 -7.08 21.31
C ASP A 286 16.30 -7.06 21.71
N GLY A 287 15.83 -8.13 22.36
CA GLY A 287 14.44 -8.31 22.79
C GLY A 287 13.48 -8.89 21.74
N GLU A 288 13.92 -9.05 20.49
CA GLU A 288 13.19 -9.80 19.46
C GLU A 288 13.82 -11.21 19.28
N ARG A 289 13.00 -12.27 19.18
CA ARG A 289 13.53 -13.62 18.92
C ARG A 289 13.98 -13.74 17.46
N ALA A 290 15.28 -13.96 17.28
CA ALA A 290 15.82 -14.60 16.09
C ALA A 290 15.50 -16.11 16.10
N PRO A 291 15.30 -16.75 14.93
CA PRO A 291 14.85 -18.15 14.84
C PRO A 291 15.88 -19.15 15.38
N VAL A 292 15.43 -20.02 16.30
CA VAL A 292 16.25 -21.11 16.85
C VAL A 292 16.20 -22.32 15.91
N VAL A 293 17.31 -22.60 15.22
CA VAL A 293 17.40 -23.76 14.31
C VAL A 293 17.46 -25.08 15.10
N GLY A 294 16.37 -25.85 15.06
CA GLY A 294 16.24 -27.14 15.75
C GLY A 294 17.17 -28.24 15.22
N ARG A 295 17.81 -28.98 16.13
CA ARG A 295 18.62 -30.17 15.81
C ARG A 295 17.77 -31.34 15.32
N ALA A 296 17.89 -31.69 14.04
CA ALA A 296 17.44 -32.99 13.54
C ALA A 296 18.51 -34.08 13.79
N ARG A 297 18.11 -35.22 14.37
CA ARG A 297 19.02 -36.35 14.61
C ARG A 297 19.38 -37.09 13.32
N ARG A 298 20.68 -37.34 13.15
CA ARG A 298 21.28 -38.11 12.05
C ARG A 298 20.79 -39.55 12.06
N ARG A 299 20.37 -40.08 10.90
CA ARG A 299 20.15 -41.52 10.68
C ARG A 299 20.78 -41.88 9.33
N ASP A 300 21.79 -42.74 9.35
CA ASP A 300 22.59 -43.07 8.17
C ASP A 300 21.82 -43.98 7.20
N ARG A 301 21.98 -43.78 5.89
CA ARG A 301 21.81 -44.86 4.92
C ARG A 301 22.64 -44.68 3.64
N TRP A 302 23.02 -45.84 3.11
CA TRP A 302 23.92 -46.13 2.00
C TRP A 302 23.65 -45.43 0.66
N SER A 303 24.73 -45.27 -0.10
CA SER A 303 24.80 -44.86 -1.49
C SER A 303 24.44 -45.98 -2.48
N SER A 304 23.91 -45.61 -3.65
CA SER A 304 24.11 -46.32 -4.92
C SER A 304 23.83 -45.39 -6.11
N GLU A 305 24.70 -45.46 -7.13
CA GLU A 305 24.79 -44.52 -8.28
C GLU A 305 23.87 -44.89 -9.48
N PRO A 306 23.75 -44.01 -10.51
CA PRO A 306 22.70 -44.07 -11.53
C PRO A 306 23.16 -44.59 -12.91
N SER A 307 22.21 -44.77 -13.85
CA SER A 307 22.43 -44.60 -15.31
C SER A 307 21.13 -44.48 -16.14
N PRO A 308 21.17 -43.98 -17.40
CA PRO A 308 20.03 -43.29 -18.04
C PRO A 308 19.57 -43.85 -19.42
N SER A 309 18.44 -43.33 -19.94
CA SER A 309 17.96 -43.27 -21.36
C SER A 309 16.44 -42.96 -21.38
N SER A 310 15.75 -42.49 -22.44
CA SER A 310 16.11 -41.88 -23.74
C SER A 310 14.87 -41.15 -24.33
N VAL A 311 15.11 -39.98 -24.96
CA VAL A 311 14.46 -39.36 -26.14
C VAL A 311 13.07 -39.84 -26.64
N VAL A 312 12.12 -38.90 -26.84
CA VAL A 312 11.34 -38.66 -28.10
C VAL A 312 10.99 -37.16 -28.20
N ALA A 313 10.98 -36.60 -29.43
CA ALA A 313 10.67 -35.20 -29.73
C ALA A 313 9.29 -35.00 -30.42
N GLY A 314 8.75 -33.78 -30.35
CA GLY A 314 7.55 -33.32 -31.07
C GLY A 314 7.59 -31.79 -31.23
N ALA A 315 7.11 -31.26 -32.36
CA ALA A 315 7.59 -29.98 -32.89
C ALA A 315 6.64 -28.76 -32.73
N SER A 316 7.25 -27.57 -32.54
CA SER A 316 6.97 -26.26 -33.20
C SER A 316 5.57 -25.60 -33.18
N PRO A 317 5.43 -24.26 -33.40
CA PRO A 317 6.42 -23.16 -33.34
C PRO A 317 5.90 -21.83 -32.69
N LEU A 318 6.70 -20.75 -32.82
CA LEU A 318 6.36 -19.30 -32.72
C LEU A 318 6.21 -18.72 -31.29
N ILE A 319 7.13 -17.85 -30.83
CA ILE A 319 7.26 -16.38 -31.06
C ILE A 319 6.27 -15.56 -30.22
N GLY A 320 6.81 -14.60 -29.45
CA GLY A 320 6.09 -13.63 -28.62
C GLY A 320 6.23 -13.94 -27.12
N GLY A 321 6.47 -12.98 -26.23
CA GLY A 321 6.66 -11.55 -26.46
C GLY A 321 6.47 -10.76 -25.16
N SER A 322 7.59 -10.43 -24.50
CA SER A 322 7.77 -9.51 -23.35
C SER A 322 6.59 -9.23 -22.41
N LEU A 323 6.74 -9.64 -21.15
CA LEU A 323 5.85 -9.34 -20.02
C LEU A 323 5.74 -7.82 -19.69
N ALA A 324 6.57 -6.97 -20.29
CA ALA A 324 6.52 -5.52 -20.11
C ALA A 324 5.24 -4.87 -20.67
N ALA A 325 4.58 -5.51 -21.65
CA ALA A 325 3.47 -4.91 -22.39
C ALA A 325 2.16 -4.80 -21.58
N ALA A 326 1.86 -5.72 -20.67
CA ALA A 326 0.60 -5.70 -19.92
C ALA A 326 0.54 -4.55 -18.90
N VAL A 327 1.64 -4.31 -18.18
CA VAL A 327 1.76 -3.16 -17.26
C VAL A 327 1.87 -1.83 -18.02
N ALA A 328 2.33 -1.85 -19.27
CA ALA A 328 2.34 -0.67 -20.14
C ALA A 328 0.96 -0.36 -20.75
N ALA A 329 0.17 -1.38 -21.14
CA ALA A 329 -1.13 -1.19 -21.79
C ALA A 329 -2.18 -0.53 -20.87
N GLU A 330 -2.16 -0.85 -19.57
CA GLU A 330 -3.03 -0.19 -18.58
C GLU A 330 -2.54 1.22 -18.19
N LEU A 331 -1.30 1.58 -18.54
CA LEU A 331 -0.71 2.91 -18.33
C LEU A 331 -0.68 3.80 -19.60
N ALA A 332 -0.83 3.22 -20.79
CA ALA A 332 -0.78 3.94 -22.08
C ALA A 332 -2.11 4.62 -22.48
N GLY A 333 -3.21 4.38 -21.75
CA GLY A 333 -4.52 4.99 -22.02
C GLY A 333 -4.65 6.48 -21.66
N ALA A 334 -3.53 7.19 -21.45
CA ALA A 334 -3.49 8.57 -20.95
C ALA A 334 -2.45 9.47 -21.67
N THR A 335 -2.10 9.14 -22.92
CA THR A 335 -1.36 10.04 -23.83
C THR A 335 -2.17 10.21 -25.11
N GLY A 336 -2.43 11.46 -25.50
CA GLY A 336 -3.47 11.81 -26.46
C GLY A 336 -3.16 11.54 -27.94
N THR A 337 -4.17 11.77 -28.77
CA THR A 337 -4.09 11.76 -30.24
C THR A 337 -4.76 13.00 -30.83
N GLU A 338 -4.02 14.09 -30.88
CA GLU A 338 -3.92 14.92 -32.09
C GLU A 338 -2.71 14.34 -32.88
N ASP A 339 -2.60 14.34 -34.22
CA ASP A 339 -3.39 14.99 -35.28
C ASP A 339 -3.22 14.22 -36.63
N GLU A 340 -3.82 14.77 -37.69
CA GLU A 340 -3.53 14.64 -39.12
C GLU A 340 -3.99 13.39 -39.91
N ARG A 341 -5.01 13.62 -40.75
CA ARG A 341 -4.83 13.43 -42.20
C ARG A 341 -5.58 14.48 -43.03
N ALA A 342 -4.87 15.01 -44.03
CA ALA A 342 -5.16 16.28 -44.67
C ALA A 342 -6.05 16.21 -45.94
N THR A 343 -6.27 17.39 -46.52
CA THR A 343 -6.71 17.71 -47.89
C THR A 343 -8.21 17.64 -48.24
N ARG A 344 -8.85 18.82 -48.29
CA ARG A 344 -9.57 19.30 -49.49
C ARG A 344 -9.71 20.83 -49.48
N GLY A 345 -9.59 21.44 -50.66
CA GLY A 345 -9.61 22.89 -50.87
C GLY A 345 -11.02 23.53 -50.90
N PRO A 346 -11.09 24.85 -51.17
CA PRO A 346 -12.14 25.72 -50.63
C PRO A 346 -13.25 26.09 -51.64
N PRO A 347 -14.27 26.82 -51.17
CA PRO A 347 -14.90 27.87 -51.97
C PRO A 347 -14.78 29.27 -51.32
N ARG A 348 -14.84 30.30 -52.17
CA ARG A 348 -14.86 31.74 -51.83
C ARG A 348 -16.25 32.19 -51.33
N ALA A 349 -16.28 33.15 -50.41
CA ALA A 349 -17.11 34.38 -50.42
C ALA A 349 -16.95 35.06 -49.03
N ASP A 350 -16.31 36.22 -48.88
CA ASP A 350 -16.70 37.58 -49.31
C ASP A 350 -17.38 38.38 -48.17
N ARG A 351 -16.88 39.60 -47.93
CA ARG A 351 -17.34 40.74 -47.09
C ARG A 351 -16.45 41.20 -45.92
N ASP A 352 -15.76 42.30 -46.19
CA ASP A 352 -15.91 43.60 -45.50
C ASP A 352 -16.15 43.62 -43.97
N ARG A 353 -15.18 44.13 -43.19
CA ARG A 353 -15.10 45.57 -42.85
C ARG A 353 -13.94 45.91 -41.89
N ASP A 354 -13.32 47.05 -42.17
CA ASP A 354 -12.87 48.13 -41.27
C ASP A 354 -12.26 47.72 -39.90
N ALA A 355 -10.94 47.82 -39.70
CA ALA A 355 -10.16 49.05 -39.53
C ALA A 355 -10.47 49.85 -38.23
N TRP A 356 -9.74 49.54 -37.14
CA TRP A 356 -9.04 50.58 -36.36
C TRP A 356 -8.01 50.02 -35.36
N SER A 357 -6.82 50.64 -35.39
CA SER A 357 -5.87 50.83 -34.29
C SER A 357 -5.27 52.22 -34.52
N PRO A 358 -5.03 53.05 -33.49
CA PRO A 358 -3.83 52.86 -32.66
C PRO A 358 -3.97 53.22 -31.17
N SER A 359 -2.91 52.93 -30.41
CA SER A 359 -2.62 53.37 -29.02
C SER A 359 -1.98 54.79 -29.01
N PRO A 360 -1.26 55.25 -27.96
CA PRO A 360 -1.58 55.32 -26.52
C PRO A 360 -1.35 56.75 -25.91
N THR A 361 -1.93 57.04 -24.74
CA THR A 361 -1.54 58.16 -23.83
C THR A 361 -2.05 57.90 -22.39
N ALA A 362 -1.73 58.69 -21.35
CA ALA A 362 -0.44 59.13 -20.80
C ALA A 362 -0.69 60.08 -19.59
N GLU A 363 0.05 59.89 -18.49
CA GLU A 363 0.12 60.81 -17.30
C GLU A 363 -1.22 61.04 -16.53
N GLY A 364 -1.27 61.40 -15.24
CA GLY A 364 -0.26 61.59 -14.20
C GLY A 364 -0.94 62.11 -12.91
N GLY A 365 -0.21 62.26 -11.80
CA GLY A 365 -0.66 63.07 -10.64
C GLY A 365 -1.00 62.35 -9.33
N ALA A 366 -0.02 62.36 -8.41
CA ALA A 366 -0.21 62.50 -6.96
C ALA A 366 0.35 63.90 -6.56
N PRO A 367 0.38 64.35 -5.29
CA PRO A 367 -0.16 63.77 -4.04
C PRO A 367 -0.95 64.80 -3.17
N GLY A 368 -1.34 64.42 -1.95
CA GLY A 368 -1.44 65.36 -0.81
C GLY A 368 -2.66 65.20 0.13
N GLY A 369 -2.42 65.27 1.45
CA GLY A 369 -3.49 65.55 2.44
C GLY A 369 -3.59 64.61 3.65
N SER A 370 -2.78 64.86 4.67
CA SER A 370 -3.13 64.65 6.10
C SER A 370 -3.23 66.06 6.75
N PRO A 371 -3.67 66.28 8.02
CA PRO A 371 -3.92 65.30 9.09
C PRO A 371 -5.14 65.60 10.02
N ALA A 372 -5.22 64.81 11.11
CA ALA A 372 -5.67 65.17 12.48
C ALA A 372 -7.16 65.40 12.80
N SER A 373 -7.67 64.59 13.75
CA SER A 373 -8.27 65.08 15.01
C SER A 373 -8.44 63.96 16.07
N GLU A 374 -7.92 64.22 17.28
CA GLU A 374 -8.46 63.72 18.57
C GLU A 374 -9.85 64.40 18.80
N ASP A 375 -10.77 64.04 19.70
CA ASP A 375 -10.85 63.21 20.93
C ASP A 375 -12.38 62.85 21.08
N PRO A 376 -13.02 62.46 22.21
CA PRO A 376 -12.59 62.40 23.62
C PRO A 376 -12.86 61.07 24.38
#